data_AF-A0A931C408-F1
#
_entry.id   AF-A0A931C408-F1
#
_cell.length_a   1.000
_cell.length_b   1.000
_cell.length_c   1.000
_cell.angle_alpha   90.00
_cell.angle_beta   90.00
_cell.angle_gamma   90.00
#
_symmetry.space_group_name_H-M   'P 1'
#
loop_
_entity.id
_entity.type
_entity.pdbx_description
1 polymer ?
#
loop_
_entity_poly.entity_id
_entity_poly.type
_entity_poly.pdbx_seq_one_letter_code
_entity_poly.pdbx_strand_id
1 'polypeptide(L)'
;MDRRDSLRVLFLGGFPAKPGRLQQQETPVPAQPGVFRSSWESLPDGAWAGEAFGAEQPQGWCIQGGELLCMQAGPNHSVQLLTHRLAASAGPFILSLQLRFLAEASLEDTFAHAGWLLGLKDCSAAVSAEGAGIRVGVQRCGRLFIGLAVSNKFIPDEKLQEGIRLVLKVVPQPGGTHHAKLTALDKAGNTLAIVKSEQYYADDWQGSIAVLSHSDVEKTDPEPVVSFGFMEAAGERLEAQGEMYD
;
A
#
# COMPACT_ATOMS: atom_id res chain seq x y z
N MET A 1 42.07 -40.73 54.07
CA MET A 1 43.00 -39.75 53.47
C MET A 1 42.21 -38.96 52.44
N ASP A 2 41.15 -38.27 52.85
CA ASP A 2 41.14 -37.00 53.64
C ASP A 2 41.40 -35.82 52.70
N ARG A 3 40.49 -34.87 52.42
CA ARG A 3 39.27 -34.36 53.11
C ARG A 3 39.60 -33.56 54.38
N ARG A 4 38.90 -32.42 54.53
CA ARG A 4 39.06 -31.33 55.54
C ARG A 4 40.18 -30.31 55.23
N ASP A 5 40.05 -29.01 55.55
CA ASP A 5 38.84 -28.20 55.87
C ASP A 5 39.11 -26.67 55.76
N SER A 6 38.27 -25.94 55.01
CA SER A 6 37.76 -24.57 55.36
C SER A 6 38.76 -23.37 55.47
N LEU A 7 38.41 -22.08 55.72
CA LEU A 7 37.12 -21.37 55.91
C LEU A 7 37.23 -19.82 55.61
N ARG A 8 36.37 -19.26 54.72
CA ARG A 8 35.81 -17.86 54.62
C ARG A 8 36.70 -16.57 54.65
N VAL A 9 36.00 -15.45 54.32
CA VAL A 9 36.26 -13.99 54.54
C VAL A 9 36.74 -13.25 53.26
N LEU A 10 36.17 -12.11 52.77
CA LEU A 10 34.98 -11.30 53.17
C LEU A 10 34.20 -10.78 51.91
N PHE A 11 33.75 -9.50 51.87
CA PHE A 11 33.04 -8.80 50.78
C PHE A 11 33.52 -7.33 50.68
N LEU A 12 33.47 -6.70 49.49
CA LEU A 12 32.77 -5.42 49.15
C LEU A 12 33.41 -4.64 47.99
N GLY A 13 32.56 -3.99 47.18
CA GLY A 13 32.94 -2.96 46.19
C GLY A 13 32.92 -3.42 44.71
N GLY A 14 32.18 -2.78 43.78
CA GLY A 14 31.21 -1.70 43.99
C GLY A 14 30.97 -0.76 42.79
N PHE A 15 30.70 -1.27 41.58
CA PHE A 15 30.32 -0.42 40.43
C PHE A 15 28.97 -0.86 39.82
N PRO A 16 27.90 -0.05 39.93
CA PRO A 16 26.68 -0.29 39.17
C PRO A 16 26.87 0.22 37.73
N ALA A 17 27.22 -0.69 36.82
CA ALA A 17 27.01 -0.45 35.40
C ALA A 17 25.53 -0.15 35.16
N LYS A 18 25.20 0.97 34.50
CA LYS A 18 23.83 1.26 34.10
C LYS A 18 23.33 0.10 33.23
N PRO A 19 22.17 -0.53 33.52
CA PRO A 19 21.58 -1.45 32.57
C PRO A 19 21.31 -0.67 31.28
N GLY A 20 21.94 -1.09 30.19
CA GLY A 20 21.68 -0.50 28.88
C GLY A 20 20.20 -0.65 28.56
N ARG A 21 19.57 0.41 28.06
CA ARG A 21 18.21 0.34 27.54
C ARG A 21 18.25 -0.62 26.35
N LEU A 22 17.88 -1.88 26.57
CA LEU A 22 17.66 -2.83 25.49
C LEU A 22 16.64 -2.17 24.55
N GLN A 23 17.08 -1.88 23.33
CA GLN A 23 16.14 -1.65 22.24
C GLN A 23 15.39 -2.96 22.09
N GLN A 24 14.11 -2.95 22.46
CA GLN A 24 13.21 -4.00 22.03
C GLN A 24 13.20 -3.88 20.50
N GLN A 25 13.83 -4.84 19.82
CA GLN A 25 13.55 -5.06 18.41
C GLN A 25 12.08 -5.44 18.37
N GLU A 26 11.24 -4.52 17.90
CA GLU A 26 9.84 -4.78 17.65
C GLU A 26 9.79 -5.95 16.68
N THR A 27 9.31 -7.09 17.18
CA THR A 27 9.34 -8.34 16.43
C THR A 27 8.29 -8.21 15.32
N PRO A 28 8.64 -8.41 14.03
CA PRO A 28 7.70 -8.23 12.93
C PRO A 28 6.41 -8.99 13.23
N VAL A 29 5.29 -8.27 13.24
CA VAL A 29 3.98 -8.86 13.61
C VAL A 29 3.61 -9.84 12.49
N PRO A 30 3.47 -11.15 12.78
CA PRO A 30 3.19 -12.12 11.73
C PRO A 30 1.88 -11.80 11.04
N ALA A 31 1.93 -11.74 9.72
CA ALA A 31 0.81 -11.43 8.83
C ALA A 31 -0.44 -12.23 9.20
N GLN A 32 -1.55 -11.54 9.49
CA GLN A 32 -2.82 -12.21 9.83
C GLN A 32 -3.53 -12.66 8.56
N PRO A 33 -3.84 -13.96 8.38
CA PRO A 33 -4.53 -14.44 7.19
C PRO A 33 -5.85 -13.69 6.98
N GLY A 34 -6.07 -13.16 5.77
CA GLY A 34 -7.29 -12.46 5.40
C GLY A 34 -7.38 -10.97 5.76
N VAL A 35 -6.41 -10.36 6.47
CA VAL A 35 -6.38 -8.91 6.77
C VAL A 35 -4.97 -8.30 6.78
N PHE A 36 -4.77 -7.23 6.01
CA PHE A 36 -3.57 -6.38 6.02
C PHE A 36 -3.93 -4.91 6.24
N ARG A 37 -3.06 -4.16 6.93
CA ARG A 37 -3.12 -2.70 7.09
C ARG A 37 -1.71 -2.11 7.07
N SER A 38 -1.52 -0.98 6.39
CA SER A 38 -0.26 -0.22 6.37
C SER A 38 0.01 0.49 7.70
N SER A 39 1.26 0.44 8.18
CA SER A 39 1.69 1.13 9.41
C SER A 39 2.31 2.51 9.17
N TRP A 40 2.11 3.13 8.00
CA TRP A 40 2.72 4.43 7.62
C TRP A 40 2.48 5.52 8.67
N GLU A 41 1.28 5.54 9.27
CA GLU A 41 0.87 6.46 10.36
C GLU A 41 1.74 6.37 11.63
N SER A 42 2.60 5.35 11.75
CA SER A 42 3.57 5.14 12.84
C SER A 42 5.03 5.10 12.41
N LEU A 43 5.33 5.18 11.11
CA LEU A 43 6.72 5.19 10.61
C LEU A 43 7.34 6.60 10.77
N PRO A 44 8.66 6.69 11.04
CA PRO A 44 9.37 7.96 10.99
C PRO A 44 9.56 8.44 9.54
N ASP A 45 9.67 9.75 9.37
CA ASP A 45 9.96 10.37 8.06
C ASP A 45 11.28 9.83 7.46
N GLY A 46 11.26 9.43 6.19
CA GLY A 46 12.42 8.85 5.51
C GLY A 46 12.10 8.14 4.19
N ALA A 47 13.12 7.85 3.38
CA ALA A 47 13.00 7.27 2.03
C ALA A 47 12.70 5.75 1.99
N TRP A 48 11.76 5.27 2.81
CA TRP A 48 11.42 3.86 2.91
C TRP A 48 9.93 3.65 3.25
N ALA A 49 9.21 2.92 2.40
CA ALA A 49 7.76 2.72 2.50
C ALA A 49 7.30 1.76 3.63
N GLY A 50 8.22 1.22 4.43
CA GLY A 50 7.96 0.23 5.49
C GLY A 50 8.24 -1.22 5.07
N GLU A 51 8.40 -2.10 6.05
CA GLU A 51 8.86 -3.50 5.85
C GLU A 51 7.91 -4.36 5.00
N ALA A 52 6.62 -4.03 5.01
CA ALA A 52 5.62 -4.72 4.19
C ALA A 52 5.73 -4.38 2.69
N PHE A 53 6.58 -3.44 2.28
CA PHE A 53 6.51 -2.78 0.98
C PHE A 53 7.84 -2.75 0.21
N GLY A 54 7.78 -3.05 -1.09
CA GLY A 54 8.86 -2.89 -2.04
C GLY A 54 8.53 -1.82 -3.07
N ALA A 55 9.28 -0.71 -3.05
CA ALA A 55 9.18 0.33 -4.07
C ALA A 55 9.99 -0.08 -5.31
N GLU A 56 9.39 0.08 -6.49
CA GLU A 56 10.04 -0.13 -7.79
C GLU A 56 11.29 0.76 -7.95
N GLN A 57 11.16 2.02 -7.56
CA GLN A 57 12.22 3.03 -7.58
C GLN A 57 12.33 3.67 -6.17
N PRO A 58 13.11 3.12 -5.24
CA PRO A 58 13.09 3.53 -3.82
C PRO A 58 13.36 5.02 -3.55
N GLN A 59 14.07 5.72 -4.45
CA GLN A 59 14.34 7.16 -4.32
C GLN A 59 13.14 8.03 -4.69
N GLY A 60 12.16 7.51 -5.45
CA GLY A 60 10.92 8.21 -5.81
C GLY A 60 9.83 8.18 -4.74
N TRP A 61 10.13 7.68 -3.53
CA TRP A 61 9.16 7.48 -2.46
C TRP A 61 9.73 7.83 -1.07
N CYS A 62 8.89 8.41 -0.21
CA CYS A 62 9.23 8.57 1.21
C CYS A 62 7.99 8.45 2.11
N ILE A 63 8.21 8.20 3.39
CA ILE A 63 7.27 8.56 4.46
C ILE A 63 7.53 10.01 4.85
N GLN A 64 6.46 10.79 4.97
CA GLN A 64 6.51 12.13 5.56
C GLN A 64 5.21 12.44 6.30
N GLY A 65 5.29 12.79 7.59
CA GLY A 65 4.12 13.14 8.40
C GLY A 65 3.12 12.00 8.61
N GLY A 66 3.57 10.75 8.47
CA GLY A 66 2.73 9.54 8.55
C GLY A 66 2.01 9.14 7.25
N GLU A 67 2.21 9.87 6.14
CA GLU A 67 1.73 9.48 4.81
C GLU A 67 2.90 8.94 3.96
N LEU A 68 2.61 8.02 3.04
CA LEU A 68 3.54 7.61 1.97
C LEU A 68 3.39 8.59 0.79
N LEU A 69 4.47 9.26 0.39
CA LEU A 69 4.51 10.23 -0.70
C LEU A 69 5.19 9.63 -1.93
N CYS A 70 4.60 9.84 -3.10
CA CYS A 70 5.28 9.70 -4.39
C CYS A 70 5.97 11.03 -4.72
N MET A 71 7.29 11.01 -4.83
CA MET A 71 8.17 12.20 -4.86
C MET A 71 8.48 12.73 -6.27
N GLN A 72 7.88 12.16 -7.31
CA GLN A 72 8.17 12.50 -8.70
C GLN A 72 6.93 12.28 -9.59
N ALA A 73 6.72 13.14 -10.57
CA ALA A 73 5.77 12.89 -11.65
C ALA A 73 6.45 11.96 -12.68
N GLY A 74 5.82 10.84 -13.00
CA GLY A 74 6.33 9.91 -14.00
C GLY A 74 5.46 8.67 -14.20
N PRO A 75 5.81 7.84 -15.20
CA PRO A 75 4.96 6.74 -15.64
C PRO A 75 5.09 5.50 -14.73
N ASN A 76 3.99 5.17 -14.03
CA ASN A 76 3.75 3.89 -13.33
C ASN A 76 4.53 3.64 -12.03
N HIS A 77 5.14 4.67 -11.43
CA HIS A 77 5.77 4.56 -10.12
C HIS A 77 4.89 3.78 -9.14
N SER A 78 5.42 2.68 -8.60
CA SER A 78 4.62 1.76 -7.79
C SER A 78 5.35 1.26 -6.53
N VAL A 79 4.54 0.90 -5.53
CA VAL A 79 4.98 0.30 -4.27
C VAL A 79 4.17 -0.97 -4.04
N GLN A 80 4.82 -2.12 -4.23
CA GLN A 80 4.21 -3.44 -4.09
C GLN A 80 4.14 -3.86 -2.61
N LEU A 81 3.00 -4.40 -2.20
CA LEU A 81 2.84 -5.14 -0.95
C LEU A 81 3.55 -6.51 -1.08
N LEU A 82 4.54 -6.75 -0.22
CA LEU A 82 5.38 -7.95 -0.24
C LEU A 82 4.89 -9.04 0.72
N THR A 83 4.14 -8.66 1.76
CA THR A 83 3.67 -9.59 2.80
C THR A 83 2.35 -10.26 2.47
N HIS A 84 1.59 -9.77 1.49
CA HIS A 84 0.29 -10.32 1.10
C HIS A 84 0.00 -10.14 -0.38
N ARG A 85 -0.71 -11.11 -0.96
CA ARG A 85 -1.20 -11.08 -2.34
C ARG A 85 -2.64 -11.59 -2.44
N LEU A 86 -3.23 -11.43 -3.61
CA LEU A 86 -4.53 -12.00 -3.93
C LEU A 86 -4.36 -13.45 -4.43
N ALA A 87 -4.85 -14.40 -3.64
CA ALA A 87 -4.91 -15.83 -3.94
C ALA A 87 -5.80 -16.14 -5.15
N ALA A 88 -5.74 -17.37 -5.66
CA ALA A 88 -6.58 -17.85 -6.76
C ALA A 88 -8.04 -18.19 -6.35
N SER A 89 -8.39 -18.05 -5.06
CA SER A 89 -9.73 -18.36 -4.55
C SER A 89 -10.79 -17.44 -5.17
N ALA A 90 -11.93 -18.00 -5.58
CA ALA A 90 -13.08 -17.22 -6.07
C ALA A 90 -13.91 -16.63 -4.90
N GLY A 91 -13.23 -16.03 -3.91
CA GLY A 91 -13.84 -15.39 -2.74
C GLY A 91 -14.02 -13.87 -2.90
N PRO A 92 -14.85 -13.21 -2.07
CA PRO A 92 -14.94 -11.76 -2.02
C PRO A 92 -13.71 -11.12 -1.35
N PHE A 93 -13.41 -9.88 -1.75
CA PHE A 93 -12.41 -9.05 -1.06
C PHE A 93 -12.76 -7.55 -1.10
N ILE A 94 -12.12 -6.79 -0.21
CA ILE A 94 -12.21 -5.34 -0.09
C ILE A 94 -10.81 -4.75 0.02
N LEU A 95 -10.56 -3.66 -0.71
CA LEU A 95 -9.40 -2.79 -0.52
C LEU A 95 -9.88 -1.39 -0.17
N SER A 96 -9.21 -0.73 0.78
CA SER A 96 -9.40 0.68 1.11
C SER A 96 -8.08 1.42 1.03
N LEU A 97 -8.07 2.61 0.43
CA LEU A 97 -6.89 3.45 0.27
C LEU A 97 -7.29 4.92 0.46
N GLN A 98 -6.62 5.62 1.37
CA GLN A 98 -6.74 7.07 1.46
C GLN A 98 -5.63 7.72 0.64
N LEU A 99 -5.98 8.66 -0.23
CA LEU A 99 -5.02 9.40 -1.05
C LEU A 99 -5.46 10.85 -1.27
N ARG A 100 -4.49 11.70 -1.60
CA ARG A 100 -4.70 13.07 -2.10
C ARG A 100 -3.70 13.40 -3.19
N PHE A 101 -4.13 14.15 -4.20
CA PHE A 101 -3.21 14.84 -5.11
C PHE A 101 -2.73 16.11 -4.42
N LEU A 102 -1.44 16.43 -4.57
CA LEU A 102 -0.85 17.58 -3.90
C LEU A 102 -1.04 18.83 -4.77
N ALA A 103 -1.38 19.96 -4.15
CA ALA A 103 -1.84 21.16 -4.86
C ALA A 103 -0.67 21.94 -5.49
N GLU A 104 0.50 21.78 -4.89
CA GLU A 104 1.78 22.30 -5.32
C GLU A 104 2.25 21.62 -6.61
N ALA A 105 1.88 20.34 -6.81
CA ALA A 105 2.27 19.55 -7.96
C ALA A 105 1.60 20.07 -9.24
N SER A 106 2.36 20.84 -10.02
CA SER A 106 1.92 21.33 -11.33
C SER A 106 1.80 20.17 -12.32
N LEU A 107 0.66 19.48 -12.30
CA LEU A 107 0.28 18.40 -13.19
C LEU A 107 -0.71 18.92 -14.23
N GLU A 108 -0.20 19.35 -15.38
CA GLU A 108 -1.01 19.67 -16.56
C GLU A 108 -1.67 18.40 -17.15
N ASP A 109 -1.14 17.22 -16.81
CA ASP A 109 -1.70 15.93 -17.18
C ASP A 109 -3.01 15.62 -16.42
N THR A 110 -4.12 15.67 -17.17
CA THR A 110 -5.46 15.34 -16.67
C THR A 110 -5.73 13.83 -16.58
N PHE A 111 -4.91 12.99 -17.21
CA PHE A 111 -4.96 11.53 -17.21
C PHE A 111 -4.10 10.88 -16.13
N ALA A 112 -3.14 11.63 -15.57
CA ALA A 112 -2.39 11.27 -14.37
C ALA A 112 -3.31 10.69 -13.30
N HIS A 113 -2.92 9.59 -12.65
CA HIS A 113 -3.80 8.82 -11.78
C HIS A 113 -3.11 8.18 -10.59
N ALA A 114 -3.90 8.00 -9.53
CA ALA A 114 -3.48 7.38 -8.28
C ALA A 114 -4.47 6.30 -7.83
N GLY A 115 -3.95 5.24 -7.21
CA GLY A 115 -4.78 4.13 -6.72
C GLY A 115 -3.97 2.86 -6.53
N TRP A 116 -4.44 1.77 -7.15
CA TRP A 116 -3.81 0.45 -7.12
C TRP A 116 -3.48 -0.09 -8.51
N LEU A 117 -2.51 -0.99 -8.54
CA LEU A 117 -2.27 -1.97 -9.60
C LEU A 117 -2.41 -3.38 -8.98
N LEU A 118 -3.30 -4.21 -9.54
CA LEU A 118 -3.77 -5.46 -8.94
C LEU A 118 -3.59 -6.66 -9.88
N GLY A 119 -3.41 -7.86 -9.34
CA GLY A 119 -3.37 -9.09 -10.13
C GLY A 119 -2.04 -9.34 -10.86
N LEU A 120 -0.98 -8.62 -10.48
CA LEU A 120 0.36 -8.79 -11.04
C LEU A 120 0.86 -10.23 -10.81
N LYS A 121 1.13 -10.98 -11.88
CA LYS A 121 1.63 -12.35 -11.79
C LYS A 121 3.09 -12.41 -11.36
N ASP A 122 3.92 -11.54 -11.93
CA ASP A 122 5.36 -11.43 -11.66
C ASP A 122 5.67 -10.08 -11.02
N CYS A 123 6.53 -10.05 -10.00
CA CYS A 123 6.90 -8.82 -9.29
C CYS A 123 7.69 -7.85 -10.19
N SER A 124 8.43 -8.37 -11.18
CA SER A 124 9.10 -7.56 -12.21
C SER A 124 8.13 -6.89 -13.18
N ALA A 125 6.89 -7.36 -13.30
CA ALA A 125 5.92 -6.80 -14.23
C ALA A 125 5.31 -5.47 -13.74
N ALA A 126 5.54 -5.08 -12.48
CA ALA A 126 5.29 -3.71 -12.02
C ALA A 126 6.16 -2.67 -12.78
N VAL A 127 7.37 -3.06 -13.19
CA VAL A 127 8.33 -2.24 -13.96
C VAL A 127 7.92 -2.14 -15.44
N SER A 128 7.09 -3.07 -15.93
CA SER A 128 6.67 -3.12 -17.34
C SER A 128 5.23 -2.61 -17.49
N ALA A 129 5.12 -1.32 -17.79
CA ALA A 129 3.91 -0.50 -17.78
C ALA A 129 2.65 -1.07 -18.48
N GLU A 130 2.82 -2.00 -19.42
CA GLU A 130 1.81 -2.39 -20.40
C GLU A 130 1.38 -3.86 -20.23
N GLY A 131 0.24 -4.07 -19.53
CA GLY A 131 -0.59 -5.27 -19.69
C GLY A 131 -0.65 -6.28 -18.54
N ALA A 132 0.18 -6.15 -17.50
CA ALA A 132 0.34 -7.21 -16.50
C ALA A 132 -0.64 -7.20 -15.30
N GLY A 133 -1.55 -6.22 -15.20
CA GLY A 133 -2.47 -6.11 -14.06
C GLY A 133 -3.58 -5.07 -14.22
N ILE A 134 -4.60 -5.16 -13.35
CA ILE A 134 -5.75 -4.26 -13.33
C ILE A 134 -5.40 -2.98 -12.57
N ARG A 135 -5.35 -1.83 -13.28
CA ARG A 135 -5.29 -0.52 -12.63
C ARG A 135 -6.67 -0.12 -12.09
N VAL A 136 -6.74 0.35 -10.85
CA VAL A 136 -7.99 0.77 -10.18
C VAL A 136 -7.73 2.04 -9.38
N GLY A 137 -8.44 3.14 -9.63
CA GLY A 137 -8.10 4.40 -8.97
C GLY A 137 -8.95 5.61 -9.36
N VAL A 138 -8.33 6.78 -9.22
CA VAL A 138 -8.87 8.09 -9.59
C VAL A 138 -7.87 8.85 -10.48
N GLN A 139 -8.38 9.52 -11.51
CA GLN A 139 -7.62 10.41 -12.38
C GLN A 139 -7.56 11.84 -11.81
N ARG A 140 -6.56 12.63 -12.19
CA ARG A 140 -6.36 14.03 -11.79
C ARG A 140 -7.57 14.91 -12.15
N CYS A 141 -8.28 14.58 -13.23
CA CYS A 141 -9.57 15.19 -13.60
C CYS A 141 -10.78 14.76 -12.76
N GLY A 142 -10.63 13.89 -11.76
CA GLY A 142 -11.69 13.48 -10.83
C GLY A 142 -12.57 12.32 -11.28
N ARG A 143 -12.24 11.60 -12.36
CA ARG A 143 -12.93 10.35 -12.72
C ARG A 143 -12.36 9.16 -11.95
N LEU A 144 -13.23 8.27 -11.49
CA LEU A 144 -12.85 6.94 -10.99
C LEU A 144 -12.77 5.94 -12.14
N PHE A 145 -11.92 4.92 -12.01
CA PHE A 145 -11.80 3.87 -13.01
C PHE A 145 -11.49 2.47 -12.44
N ILE A 146 -11.86 1.43 -13.19
CA ILE A 146 -11.49 0.03 -12.99
C ILE A 146 -11.11 -0.53 -14.37
N GLY A 147 -9.83 -0.51 -14.70
CA GLY A 147 -9.35 -0.65 -16.08
C GLY A 147 -10.07 0.33 -17.02
N LEU A 148 -10.73 -0.18 -18.05
CA LEU A 148 -11.46 0.61 -19.05
C LEU A 148 -12.81 1.19 -18.57
N ALA A 149 -13.35 0.72 -17.44
CA ALA A 149 -14.62 1.24 -16.92
C ALA A 149 -14.38 2.55 -16.15
N VAL A 150 -15.08 3.63 -16.50
CA VAL A 150 -14.90 4.98 -15.90
C VAL A 150 -16.19 5.55 -15.28
N SER A 151 -16.09 6.45 -14.29
CA SER A 151 -17.26 7.10 -13.67
C SER A 151 -17.81 8.27 -14.50
N ASN A 152 -19.14 8.30 -14.65
CA ASN A 152 -19.85 9.44 -15.26
C ASN A 152 -19.85 10.69 -14.36
N LYS A 153 -19.76 10.51 -13.04
CA LYS A 153 -19.62 11.61 -12.07
C LYS A 153 -18.14 11.89 -11.82
N PHE A 154 -17.79 13.18 -11.85
CA PHE A 154 -16.49 13.70 -11.48
C PHE A 154 -16.45 14.06 -9.99
N ILE A 155 -15.26 13.94 -9.40
CA ILE A 155 -14.90 14.44 -8.06
C ILE A 155 -14.31 15.84 -8.24
N PRO A 156 -14.77 16.87 -7.49
CA PRO A 156 -14.18 18.21 -7.54
C PRO A 156 -12.71 18.22 -7.12
N ASP A 157 -11.90 19.09 -7.71
CA ASP A 157 -10.46 19.16 -7.46
C ASP A 157 -10.15 19.43 -5.97
N GLU A 158 -10.93 20.29 -5.34
CA GLU A 158 -10.82 20.63 -3.92
C GLU A 158 -10.95 19.37 -3.04
N LYS A 159 -11.73 18.37 -3.48
CA LYS A 159 -11.84 17.07 -2.77
C LYS A 159 -10.68 16.13 -3.07
N LEU A 160 -10.08 16.22 -4.26
CA LEU A 160 -8.83 15.50 -4.57
C LEU A 160 -7.64 16.05 -3.77
N GLN A 161 -7.59 17.36 -3.53
CA GLN A 161 -6.58 18.04 -2.72
C GLN A 161 -6.80 17.87 -1.22
N GLU A 162 -8.06 17.99 -0.73
CA GLU A 162 -8.40 17.67 0.66
C GLU A 162 -8.01 16.22 0.98
N GLY A 163 -8.30 15.30 0.06
CA GLY A 163 -8.04 13.86 0.19
C GLY A 163 -9.32 13.04 0.34
N ILE A 164 -9.33 11.91 -0.37
CA ILE A 164 -10.46 10.99 -0.48
C ILE A 164 -10.09 9.61 0.05
N ARG A 165 -11.12 8.83 0.40
CA ARG A 165 -10.98 7.38 0.63
C ARG A 165 -11.57 6.61 -0.54
N LEU A 166 -10.73 5.91 -1.29
CA LEU A 166 -11.15 4.88 -2.24
C LEU A 166 -11.49 3.60 -1.48
N VAL A 167 -12.60 2.96 -1.86
CA VAL A 167 -13.03 1.65 -1.38
C VAL A 167 -13.43 0.79 -2.57
N LEU A 168 -12.61 -0.19 -2.91
CA LEU A 168 -12.90 -1.23 -3.89
C LEU A 168 -13.53 -2.43 -3.16
N LYS A 169 -14.71 -2.87 -3.61
CA LYS A 169 -15.30 -4.16 -3.21
C LYS A 169 -15.42 -5.05 -4.44
N VAL A 170 -14.94 -6.28 -4.37
CA VAL A 170 -15.06 -7.27 -5.44
C VAL A 170 -15.81 -8.49 -4.90
N VAL A 171 -16.90 -8.87 -5.58
CA VAL A 171 -17.78 -9.96 -5.16
C VAL A 171 -18.05 -10.91 -6.34
N PRO A 172 -17.75 -12.22 -6.23
CA PRO A 172 -18.04 -13.20 -7.27
C PRO A 172 -19.52 -13.21 -7.68
N GLN A 173 -19.80 -13.48 -8.96
CA GLN A 173 -21.15 -13.58 -9.51
C GLN A 173 -21.43 -15.00 -10.06
N PRO A 174 -22.71 -15.43 -10.09
CA PRO A 174 -23.13 -16.61 -10.85
C PRO A 174 -22.69 -16.46 -12.32
N GLY A 175 -21.93 -17.42 -12.83
CA GLY A 175 -21.27 -17.34 -14.15
C GLY A 175 -19.76 -17.10 -14.11
N GLY A 176 -19.17 -16.86 -12.93
CA GLY A 176 -17.71 -16.85 -12.72
C GLY A 176 -17.03 -15.47 -12.89
N THR A 177 -17.73 -14.48 -13.45
CA THR A 177 -17.31 -13.08 -13.40
C THR A 177 -17.35 -12.55 -11.96
N HIS A 178 -16.77 -11.37 -11.74
CA HIS A 178 -16.71 -10.70 -10.44
C HIS A 178 -17.25 -9.27 -10.58
N HIS A 179 -18.22 -8.90 -9.72
CA HIS A 179 -18.73 -7.54 -9.62
C HIS A 179 -17.76 -6.69 -8.82
N ALA A 180 -16.96 -5.88 -9.50
CA ALA A 180 -16.08 -4.89 -8.91
C ALA A 180 -16.81 -3.55 -8.79
N LYS A 181 -16.87 -2.98 -7.58
CA LYS A 181 -17.41 -1.65 -7.32
C LYS A 181 -16.36 -0.82 -6.59
N LEU A 182 -15.85 0.21 -7.27
CA LEU A 182 -15.02 1.25 -6.65
C LEU A 182 -15.92 2.42 -6.22
N THR A 183 -15.76 2.86 -4.98
CA THR A 183 -16.47 4.00 -4.39
C THR A 183 -15.45 4.98 -3.84
N ALA A 184 -15.60 6.27 -4.12
CA ALA A 184 -14.84 7.33 -3.47
C ALA A 184 -15.68 8.03 -2.41
N LEU A 185 -15.09 8.24 -1.23
CA LEU A 185 -15.69 8.92 -0.09
C LEU A 185 -14.89 10.18 0.26
N ASP A 186 -15.56 11.22 0.75
CA ASP A 186 -14.89 12.36 1.40
C ASP A 186 -14.48 12.02 2.85
N LYS A 187 -13.84 12.97 3.55
CA LYS A 187 -13.42 12.84 4.95
C LYS A 187 -14.57 12.63 5.94
N ALA A 188 -15.80 12.98 5.58
CA ALA A 188 -17.00 12.74 6.38
C ALA A 188 -17.72 11.43 6.01
N GLY A 189 -17.20 10.67 5.03
CA GLY A 189 -17.78 9.41 4.56
C GLY A 189 -18.85 9.54 3.49
N ASN A 190 -19.11 10.75 2.96
CA ASN A 190 -20.11 10.94 1.91
C ASN A 190 -19.61 10.39 0.58
N THR A 191 -20.48 9.75 -0.21
CA THR A 191 -20.09 9.22 -1.52
C THR A 191 -19.89 10.34 -2.56
N LEU A 192 -18.64 10.55 -2.95
CA LEU A 192 -18.24 11.47 -4.00
C LEU A 192 -18.56 10.90 -5.39
N ALA A 193 -18.09 9.68 -5.69
CA ALA A 193 -18.34 9.00 -6.96
C ALA A 193 -18.35 7.46 -6.81
N ILE A 194 -18.92 6.78 -7.80
CA ILE A 194 -18.91 5.31 -7.94
C ILE A 194 -18.61 4.95 -9.40
N VAL A 195 -17.84 3.89 -9.60
CA VAL A 195 -17.73 3.14 -10.87
C VAL A 195 -17.90 1.64 -10.58
N LYS A 196 -18.34 0.88 -11.59
CA LYS A 196 -18.56 -0.57 -11.52
C LYS A 196 -17.95 -1.24 -12.74
N SER A 197 -17.53 -2.50 -12.60
CA SER A 197 -17.17 -3.37 -13.72
C SER A 197 -17.53 -4.83 -13.40
N GLU A 198 -17.90 -5.59 -14.42
CA GLU A 198 -18.22 -7.02 -14.35
C GLU A 198 -17.40 -7.82 -15.38
N GLN A 199 -16.38 -7.20 -15.99
CA GLN A 199 -15.58 -7.76 -17.09
C GLN A 199 -14.45 -8.71 -16.66
N TYR A 200 -14.29 -8.93 -15.35
CA TYR A 200 -13.18 -9.67 -14.76
C TYR A 200 -13.65 -11.00 -14.15
N TYR A 201 -12.82 -12.02 -14.26
CA TYR A 201 -12.99 -13.36 -13.70
C TYR A 201 -12.12 -13.56 -12.45
N ALA A 202 -12.16 -14.75 -11.86
CA ALA A 202 -11.35 -15.05 -10.68
C ALA A 202 -9.84 -14.86 -10.93
N ASP A 203 -9.33 -15.28 -12.09
CA ASP A 203 -7.90 -15.32 -12.36
C ASP A 203 -7.29 -13.92 -12.61
N ASP A 204 -8.07 -12.95 -13.10
CA ASP A 204 -7.59 -11.59 -13.37
C ASP A 204 -7.18 -10.83 -12.09
N TRP A 205 -7.78 -11.17 -10.95
CA TRP A 205 -7.46 -10.56 -9.66
C TRP A 205 -6.30 -11.25 -8.93
N GLN A 206 -5.95 -12.49 -9.28
CA GLN A 206 -4.91 -13.26 -8.58
C GLN A 206 -3.53 -12.66 -8.87
N GLY A 207 -2.77 -12.30 -7.84
CA GLY A 207 -1.43 -11.72 -7.98
C GLY A 207 -1.12 -10.68 -6.91
N SER A 208 0.01 -10.00 -7.04
CA SER A 208 0.44 -8.96 -6.10
C SER A 208 -0.50 -7.76 -6.09
N ILE A 209 -0.48 -7.03 -4.98
CA ILE A 209 -1.16 -5.75 -4.80
C ILE A 209 -0.09 -4.66 -4.76
N ALA A 210 -0.22 -3.61 -5.55
CA ALA A 210 0.65 -2.43 -5.46
C ALA A 210 -0.17 -1.14 -5.35
N VAL A 211 0.37 -0.16 -4.63
CA VAL A 211 -0.05 1.24 -4.71
C VAL A 211 0.58 1.84 -5.97
N LEU A 212 -0.18 2.65 -6.70
CA LEU A 212 0.19 3.20 -8.00
C LEU A 212 0.07 4.73 -8.00
N SER A 213 1.11 5.39 -8.52
CA SER A 213 1.11 6.77 -9.01
C SER A 213 1.54 6.75 -10.48
N HIS A 214 0.89 7.53 -11.33
CA HIS A 214 1.20 7.55 -12.77
C HIS A 214 0.89 8.93 -13.36
N SER A 215 1.76 9.38 -14.25
CA SER A 215 1.64 10.59 -15.07
C SER A 215 2.30 10.32 -16.42
N ASP A 216 1.66 10.73 -17.52
CA ASP A 216 2.28 10.72 -18.86
C ASP A 216 3.32 11.85 -19.01
N VAL A 217 3.29 12.84 -18.11
CA VAL A 217 4.33 13.87 -17.95
C VAL A 217 5.33 13.42 -16.89
N GLU A 218 6.59 13.24 -17.30
CA GLU A 218 7.72 13.01 -16.40
C GLU A 218 8.37 14.34 -15.98
N LYS A 219 8.73 14.47 -14.70
CA LYS A 219 9.54 15.57 -14.15
C LYS A 219 10.88 15.05 -13.64
N THR A 220 11.95 15.82 -13.84
CA THR A 220 13.30 15.48 -13.33
C THR A 220 13.53 15.91 -11.89
N ASP A 221 12.85 16.97 -11.44
CA ASP A 221 13.02 17.53 -10.10
C ASP A 221 12.05 16.86 -9.12
N PRO A 222 12.51 16.47 -7.90
CA PRO A 222 11.66 15.77 -6.94
C PRO A 222 10.63 16.73 -6.32
N GLU A 223 9.40 16.60 -6.78
CA GLU A 223 8.21 17.32 -6.30
C GLU A 223 7.15 16.29 -5.90
N PRO A 224 6.64 16.31 -4.66
CA PRO A 224 5.68 15.31 -4.22
C PRO A 224 4.33 15.52 -4.95
N VAL A 225 3.88 14.50 -5.68
CA VAL A 225 2.69 14.57 -6.55
C VAL A 225 1.41 14.05 -5.90
N VAL A 226 1.55 12.99 -5.10
CA VAL A 226 0.45 12.24 -4.48
C VAL A 226 0.94 11.76 -3.12
N SER A 227 0.09 11.85 -2.10
CA SER A 227 0.31 11.14 -0.84
C SER A 227 -0.80 10.14 -0.54
N PHE A 228 -0.43 9.08 0.17
CA PHE A 228 -1.27 7.96 0.55
C PHE A 228 -1.26 7.83 2.08
N GLY A 229 -2.39 8.09 2.73
CA GLY A 229 -2.47 8.16 4.21
C GLY A 229 -2.62 6.80 4.89
N PHE A 230 -3.32 5.86 4.27
CA PHE A 230 -3.35 4.46 4.69
C PHE A 230 -3.80 3.56 3.54
N MET A 231 -3.37 2.31 3.58
CA MET A 231 -3.89 1.19 2.79
C MET A 231 -4.38 0.07 3.72
N GLU A 232 -5.52 -0.52 3.41
CA GLU A 232 -6.10 -1.67 4.09
C GLU A 232 -6.62 -2.67 3.05
N ALA A 233 -6.41 -3.95 3.28
CA ALA A 233 -6.88 -5.05 2.44
C ALA A 233 -7.51 -6.13 3.32
N ALA A 234 -8.64 -6.70 2.91
CA ALA A 234 -9.25 -7.82 3.64
C ALA A 234 -10.11 -8.73 2.74
N GLY A 235 -10.26 -9.99 3.16
CA GLY A 235 -11.21 -10.94 2.56
C GLY A 235 -10.60 -12.32 2.25
N GLU A 236 -11.44 -13.20 1.71
CA GLU A 236 -11.14 -14.63 1.46
C GLU A 236 -10.10 -14.88 0.36
N ARG A 237 -9.65 -13.82 -0.31
CA ARG A 237 -8.54 -13.84 -1.28
C ARG A 237 -7.21 -13.34 -0.73
N LEU A 238 -7.15 -12.73 0.45
CA LEU A 238 -5.90 -12.14 0.93
C LEU A 238 -5.07 -13.18 1.69
N GLU A 239 -4.08 -13.74 1.00
CA GLU A 239 -3.13 -14.68 1.59
C GLU A 239 -1.80 -13.98 1.92
N ALA A 240 -1.23 -14.34 3.07
CA ALA A 240 0.12 -13.91 3.44
C ALA A 240 1.15 -14.62 2.55
N GLN A 241 2.17 -13.87 2.12
CA GLN A 241 3.33 -14.43 1.42
C GLN A 241 4.34 -14.92 2.45
N GLY A 242 4.82 -16.15 2.28
CA GLY A 242 6.01 -16.63 2.98
C GLY A 242 7.27 -15.92 2.48
N GLU A 243 8.34 -15.93 3.28
CA GLU A 243 9.61 -15.30 2.95
C GLU A 243 10.18 -15.88 1.64
N MET A 244 10.42 -15.02 0.63
CA MET A 244 11.10 -15.41 -0.60
C MET A 244 12.63 -15.41 -0.38
N TYR A 245 13.12 -16.42 0.33
CA TYR A 245 14.54 -16.72 0.48
C TYR A 245 14.79 -18.23 0.33
N ASP A 246 14.97 -18.67 -0.91
CA ASP A 246 15.63 -19.92 -1.34
C ASP A 246 16.99 -19.57 -1.97
#